data_AF-A0A843I570-F1
#
_entry.id   AF-A0A843I570-F1
#
_cell.length_a   1.000
_cell.length_b   1.000
_cell.length_c   1.000
_cell.angle_alpha   90.00
_cell.angle_beta   90.00
_cell.angle_gamma   90.00
#
_symmetry.space_group_name_H-M   'P 1'
#
loop_
_entity.id
_entity.type
_entity.pdbx_description
1 polymer ?
#
loop_
_entity_poly.entity_id
_entity_poly.type
_entity_poly.pdbx_seq_one_letter_code
_entity_poly.pdbx_strand_id
1 'polypeptide(L)'
;MRDVVYTIGYSGYRPREFVEEIRRIGVELVADIRRFPRSSIAGFTALELAESLRDAGIRYKWLGELGALGVRGPRAGCSESATFDRYVWRLYHTADALLALHDLLEAAARAKTAVLCREANWRSCHRQFVADALTAAGFRVVHIYKGRAEPHSPTACFGETRIPPRGLLEKALADFSRLCGAGRSVYLFGGALDGPARDVDVVVYGEWRGDLPEGYDAQILLRPLPTLFHYLVLRTGVLLCGEPLAPDRRIVEAEQADSLARLFRNSDDPVAVCKSFKELLYLAGLLCCGAMGAANWRRLGACLAGLGIAAPGEFKDCLTPPPAGVLRASGEPLLDKVLGLVSQCGTSR
;
A
#
# COMPACT_ATOMS: atom_id res chain seq x y z
N MET A 1 10.33 26.43 -6.11
CA MET A 1 9.29 25.61 -6.78
C MET A 1 9.97 24.65 -7.74
N ARG A 2 10.44 23.51 -7.24
CA ARG A 2 10.90 22.36 -8.05
C ARG A 2 9.80 21.29 -7.96
N ASP A 3 8.59 21.68 -8.32
CA ASP A 3 7.38 20.93 -7.96
C ASP A 3 6.92 20.03 -9.10
N VAL A 4 7.77 19.80 -10.12
CA VAL A 4 7.42 19.11 -11.35
C VAL A 4 8.31 17.91 -11.56
N VAL A 5 7.69 16.74 -11.69
CA VAL A 5 8.36 15.50 -12.09
C VAL A 5 7.90 15.11 -13.48
N TYR A 6 8.83 14.78 -14.35
CA TYR A 6 8.51 14.31 -15.69
C TYR A 6 8.46 12.79 -15.71
N THR A 7 7.70 12.22 -16.63
CA THR A 7 7.84 10.80 -16.97
C THR A 7 8.02 10.68 -18.48
N ILE A 8 8.83 9.72 -18.93
CA ILE A 8 9.10 9.53 -20.34
C ILE A 8 9.33 8.05 -20.64
N GLY A 9 8.97 7.66 -21.86
CA GLY A 9 9.21 6.33 -22.42
C GLY A 9 10.18 6.43 -23.57
N TYR A 10 11.20 5.59 -23.61
CA TYR A 10 12.15 5.65 -24.71
C TYR A 10 11.65 4.97 -26.01
N SER A 11 10.57 4.19 -25.96
CA SER A 11 10.04 3.55 -27.17
C SER A 11 9.67 4.60 -28.22
N GLY A 12 10.23 4.45 -29.42
CA GLY A 12 10.07 5.42 -30.52
C GLY A 12 11.17 6.48 -30.59
N TYR A 13 12.07 6.57 -29.61
CA TYR A 13 13.28 7.41 -29.69
C TYR A 13 14.49 6.61 -30.14
N ARG A 14 15.37 7.23 -30.91
CA ARG A 14 16.78 6.85 -30.98
C ARG A 14 17.52 7.40 -29.75
N PRO A 15 18.64 6.79 -29.32
CA PRO A 15 19.35 7.21 -28.11
C PRO A 15 19.72 8.70 -28.07
N ARG A 16 20.23 9.25 -29.19
CA ARG A 16 20.55 10.69 -29.29
C ARG A 16 19.33 11.58 -29.14
N GLU A 17 18.24 11.27 -29.85
CA GLU A 17 16.98 12.00 -29.79
C GLU A 17 16.40 11.98 -28.36
N PHE A 18 16.51 10.85 -27.66
CA PHE A 18 16.11 10.74 -26.27
C PHE A 18 16.91 11.69 -25.38
N VAL A 19 18.25 11.67 -25.47
CA VAL A 19 19.12 12.55 -24.65
C VAL A 19 18.85 14.03 -24.97
N GLU A 20 18.66 14.38 -26.24
CA GLU A 20 18.29 15.73 -26.68
C GLU A 20 16.96 16.17 -26.07
N GLU A 21 15.95 15.30 -26.05
CA GLU A 21 14.66 15.57 -25.42
C GLU A 21 14.79 15.80 -23.90
N ILE A 22 15.57 14.96 -23.21
CA ILE A 22 15.86 15.12 -21.77
C ILE A 22 16.55 16.46 -21.49
N ARG A 23 17.54 16.84 -22.31
CA ARG A 23 18.23 18.14 -22.23
C ARG A 23 17.30 19.31 -22.51
N ARG A 24 16.43 19.20 -23.51
CA ARG A 24 15.45 20.24 -23.89
C ARG A 24 14.48 20.52 -22.77
N ILE A 25 14.05 19.48 -22.04
CA ILE A 25 13.22 19.62 -20.84
C ILE A 25 14.03 20.23 -19.68
N GLY A 26 15.36 20.12 -19.70
CA GLY A 26 16.26 20.57 -18.63
C GLY A 26 16.29 19.62 -17.44
N VAL A 27 16.02 18.34 -17.67
CA VAL A 27 16.07 17.29 -16.63
C VAL A 27 17.51 17.13 -16.15
N GLU A 28 17.70 17.06 -14.83
CA GLU A 28 18.99 16.92 -14.16
C GLU A 28 19.26 15.47 -13.73
N LEU A 29 18.21 14.64 -13.63
CA LEU A 29 18.27 13.25 -13.23
C LEU A 29 17.24 12.40 -13.99
N VAL A 30 17.69 11.30 -14.58
CA VAL A 30 16.83 10.23 -15.08
C VAL A 30 16.74 9.13 -14.03
N ALA A 31 15.53 8.87 -13.54
CA ALA A 31 15.21 7.78 -12.64
C ALA A 31 14.64 6.61 -13.44
N ASP A 32 15.44 5.58 -13.70
CA ASP A 32 15.04 4.40 -14.46
C ASP A 32 14.33 3.39 -13.56
N ILE A 33 13.03 3.20 -13.79
CA ILE A 33 12.20 2.30 -12.99
C ILE A 33 12.03 0.92 -13.64
N ARG A 34 12.79 0.59 -14.69
CA ARG A 34 12.74 -0.75 -15.29
C ARG A 34 13.27 -1.77 -14.30
N ARG A 35 12.53 -2.87 -14.11
CA ARG A 35 12.96 -3.97 -13.23
C ARG A 35 14.34 -4.48 -13.59
N PHE A 36 14.59 -4.65 -14.88
CA PHE A 36 15.91 -4.94 -15.43
C PHE A 36 16.13 -3.98 -16.60
N PRO A 37 17.06 -3.02 -16.48
CA PRO A 37 17.34 -2.00 -17.51
C PRO A 37 18.13 -2.58 -18.69
N ARG A 38 17.59 -3.65 -19.29
CA ARG A 38 18.08 -4.27 -20.52
C ARG A 38 17.22 -3.81 -21.69
N SER A 39 17.83 -3.68 -22.85
CA SER A 39 17.13 -3.29 -24.08
C SER A 39 17.77 -3.99 -25.28
N SER A 40 16.97 -4.39 -26.26
CA SER A 40 17.46 -4.83 -27.57
C SER A 40 17.81 -3.66 -28.50
N ILE A 41 17.40 -2.44 -28.14
CA ILE A 41 17.77 -1.21 -28.84
C ILE A 41 19.10 -0.72 -28.24
N ALA A 42 20.15 -0.70 -29.05
CA ALA A 42 21.47 -0.18 -28.67
C ALA A 42 21.35 1.25 -28.12
N GLY A 43 22.10 1.56 -27.06
CA GLY A 43 22.05 2.85 -26.37
C GLY A 43 21.02 2.96 -25.24
N PHE A 44 20.15 1.96 -25.04
CA PHE A 44 19.16 1.93 -23.96
C PHE A 44 19.39 0.81 -22.93
N THR A 45 20.53 0.13 -22.97
CA THR A 45 20.99 -0.63 -21.81
C THR A 45 21.38 0.32 -20.69
N ALA A 46 21.40 -0.15 -19.44
CA ALA A 46 21.75 0.69 -18.29
C ALA A 46 23.11 1.39 -18.45
N LEU A 47 24.12 0.65 -18.93
CA LEU A 47 25.48 1.14 -19.06
C LEU A 47 25.56 2.25 -20.14
N GLU A 48 25.09 1.95 -21.35
CA GLU A 48 25.15 2.88 -22.48
C GLU A 48 24.31 4.14 -22.23
N LEU A 49 23.13 3.97 -21.62
CA LEU A 49 22.24 5.09 -21.30
C LEU A 49 22.86 5.97 -20.21
N ALA A 50 23.43 5.38 -19.16
CA ALA A 50 24.11 6.13 -18.10
C ALA A 50 25.31 6.92 -18.65
N GLU A 51 26.08 6.34 -19.56
CA GLU A 51 27.17 7.00 -20.26
C GLU A 51 26.69 8.18 -21.11
N SER A 52 25.70 7.94 -21.98
CA SER A 52 25.15 8.99 -22.85
C SER A 52 24.54 10.16 -22.07
N LEU A 53 23.88 9.88 -20.94
CA LEU A 53 23.33 10.90 -20.06
C LEU A 53 24.44 11.66 -19.32
N ARG A 54 25.46 10.97 -18.82
CA ARG A 54 26.61 11.57 -18.14
C ARG A 54 27.36 12.54 -19.06
N ASP A 55 27.59 12.16 -20.32
CA ASP A 55 28.23 13.02 -21.32
C ASP A 55 27.40 14.28 -21.62
N ALA A 56 26.09 14.21 -21.40
CA ALA A 56 25.18 15.34 -21.46
C ALA A 56 25.02 16.10 -20.13
N GLY A 57 25.76 15.75 -19.08
CA GLY A 57 25.68 16.37 -17.75
C GLY A 57 24.44 15.96 -16.93
N ILE A 58 23.77 14.86 -17.31
CA ILE A 58 22.53 14.38 -16.68
C ILE A 58 22.86 13.15 -15.84
N ARG A 59 22.38 13.14 -14.59
CA ARG A 59 22.56 11.99 -13.71
C ARG A 59 21.62 10.84 -14.08
N TYR A 60 22.03 9.62 -13.77
CA TYR A 60 21.23 8.42 -13.94
C TYR A 60 21.13 7.68 -12.60
N LYS A 61 19.91 7.33 -12.16
CA LYS A 61 19.66 6.49 -10.98
C LYS A 61 18.73 5.35 -11.40
N TRP A 62 19.14 4.12 -11.14
CA TRP A 62 18.30 2.95 -11.35
C TRP A 62 17.52 2.61 -10.07
N LEU A 63 16.21 2.43 -10.21
CA LEU A 63 15.26 2.09 -9.15
C LEU A 63 14.49 0.82 -9.57
N GLY A 64 15.21 -0.30 -9.70
CA GLY A 64 14.66 -1.55 -10.22
C GLY A 64 13.50 -2.12 -9.39
N GLU A 65 13.45 -1.82 -8.10
CA GLU A 65 12.34 -2.19 -7.23
C GLU A 65 11.03 -1.46 -7.55
N LEU A 66 11.04 -0.44 -8.41
CA LEU A 66 9.81 0.16 -8.96
C LEU A 66 9.33 -0.51 -10.26
N GLY A 67 10.03 -1.53 -10.75
CA GLY A 67 9.70 -2.18 -12.01
C GLY A 67 8.57 -3.20 -11.95
N ALA A 68 7.84 -3.33 -13.06
CA ALA A 68 6.68 -4.23 -13.16
C ALA A 68 6.94 -5.60 -13.79
N LEU A 69 8.13 -5.86 -14.33
CA LEU A 69 8.42 -7.13 -15.00
C LEU A 69 8.57 -8.27 -13.98
N GLY A 70 7.86 -9.37 -14.22
CA GLY A 70 7.94 -10.57 -13.38
C GLY A 70 7.24 -10.44 -12.02
N VAL A 71 6.42 -9.40 -11.83
CA VAL A 71 5.70 -9.19 -10.58
C VAL A 71 4.69 -10.30 -10.31
N ARG A 72 4.74 -10.83 -9.08
CA ARG A 72 3.84 -11.83 -8.50
C ARG A 72 3.26 -11.28 -7.20
N GLY A 73 2.30 -12.00 -6.63
CA GLY A 73 1.60 -11.59 -5.40
C GLY A 73 0.11 -11.34 -5.63
N PRO A 74 -0.64 -10.99 -4.59
CA PRO A 74 -2.08 -10.80 -4.66
C PRO A 74 -2.45 -9.56 -5.48
N ARG A 75 -3.76 -9.39 -5.66
CA ARG A 75 -4.40 -8.28 -6.37
C ARG A 75 -4.72 -7.16 -5.39
N ALA A 76 -4.44 -5.90 -5.76
CA ALA A 76 -4.89 -4.74 -4.98
C ALA A 76 -6.44 -4.67 -5.01
N GLY A 77 -7.02 -4.84 -6.19
CA GLY A 77 -8.47 -4.80 -6.43
C GLY A 77 -8.95 -3.46 -7.01
N CYS A 78 -8.07 -2.75 -7.72
CA CYS A 78 -8.34 -1.41 -8.26
C CYS A 78 -8.18 -1.34 -9.80
N SER A 79 -7.74 -2.42 -10.44
CA SER A 79 -7.56 -2.50 -11.89
C SER A 79 -8.14 -3.78 -12.48
N GLU A 80 -8.79 -3.67 -13.64
CA GLU A 80 -9.26 -4.82 -14.43
C GLU A 80 -8.10 -5.66 -15.01
N SER A 81 -6.96 -5.01 -15.28
CA SER A 81 -5.75 -5.69 -15.74
C SER A 81 -5.10 -6.41 -14.56
N ALA A 82 -5.18 -7.74 -14.56
CA ALA A 82 -4.58 -8.57 -13.51
C ALA A 82 -3.08 -8.28 -13.29
N THR A 83 -2.35 -7.90 -14.35
CA THR A 83 -0.93 -7.55 -14.26
C THR A 83 -0.72 -6.22 -13.56
N PHE A 84 -1.49 -5.18 -13.91
CA PHE A 84 -1.40 -3.89 -13.23
C PHE A 84 -1.88 -3.99 -11.79
N ASP A 85 -2.94 -4.75 -11.54
CA ASP A 85 -3.50 -4.90 -10.21
C ASP A 85 -2.52 -5.59 -9.23
N ARG A 86 -1.74 -6.56 -9.72
CA ARG A 86 -0.63 -7.16 -8.95
C ARG A 86 0.56 -6.22 -8.80
N TYR A 87 0.85 -5.41 -9.82
CA TYR A 87 1.90 -4.41 -9.75
C TYR A 87 1.59 -3.33 -8.71
N VAL A 88 0.36 -2.82 -8.67
CA VAL A 88 -0.08 -1.84 -7.68
C VAL A 88 0.04 -2.42 -6.28
N TRP A 89 -0.39 -3.67 -6.07
CA TRP A 89 -0.18 -4.33 -4.79
C TRP A 89 1.31 -4.36 -4.41
N ARG A 90 2.18 -4.80 -5.33
CA ARG A 90 3.62 -4.81 -5.06
C ARG A 90 4.17 -3.40 -4.77
N LEU A 91 3.73 -2.39 -5.52
CA LEU A 91 4.23 -1.01 -5.41
C LEU A 91 3.94 -0.40 -4.03
N TYR A 92 2.77 -0.67 -3.47
CA TYR A 92 2.29 -0.03 -2.23
C TYR A 92 2.28 -0.93 -0.99
N HIS A 93 2.52 -2.24 -1.15
CA HIS A 93 2.46 -3.21 -0.05
C HIS A 93 3.73 -4.03 0.14
N THR A 94 4.86 -3.68 -0.49
CA THR A 94 6.14 -4.31 -0.17
C THR A 94 7.17 -3.27 0.28
N ALA A 95 7.94 -3.61 1.31
CA ALA A 95 8.93 -2.71 1.88
C ALA A 95 9.96 -2.24 0.84
N ASP A 96 10.47 -3.15 0.00
CA ASP A 96 11.46 -2.82 -1.04
C ASP A 96 10.95 -1.79 -2.05
N ALA A 97 9.69 -1.91 -2.49
CA ALA A 97 9.11 -0.96 -3.44
C ALA A 97 8.82 0.39 -2.77
N LEU A 98 8.34 0.38 -1.53
CA LEU A 98 8.08 1.59 -0.75
C LEU A 98 9.38 2.37 -0.42
N LEU A 99 10.47 1.67 -0.08
CA LEU A 99 11.79 2.27 0.11
C LEU A 99 12.32 2.85 -1.20
N ALA A 100 12.14 2.15 -2.33
CA ALA A 100 12.48 2.68 -3.64
C ALA A 100 11.64 3.90 -4.05
N LEU A 101 10.37 3.98 -3.62
CA LEU A 101 9.52 5.16 -3.78
C LEU A 101 10.05 6.34 -2.96
N HIS A 102 10.46 6.14 -1.70
CA HIS A 102 11.13 7.18 -0.90
C HIS A 102 12.39 7.69 -1.60
N ASP A 103 13.19 6.77 -2.13
CA ASP A 103 14.38 7.09 -2.91
C ASP A 103 14.13 7.89 -4.19
N LEU A 104 12.96 7.73 -4.81
CA LEU A 104 12.49 8.54 -5.93
C LEU A 104 12.02 9.91 -5.47
N LEU A 105 11.23 9.97 -4.40
CA LEU A 105 10.70 11.22 -3.83
C LEU A 105 11.82 12.15 -3.38
N GLU A 106 12.83 11.64 -2.68
CA GLU A 106 14.00 12.41 -2.27
C GLU A 106 14.81 12.92 -3.46
N ALA A 107 14.94 12.10 -4.50
CA ALA A 107 15.64 12.47 -5.71
C ALA A 107 14.90 13.59 -6.47
N ALA A 108 13.58 13.46 -6.59
CA ALA A 108 12.69 14.45 -7.21
C ALA A 108 12.67 15.77 -6.44
N ALA A 109 12.74 15.74 -5.10
CA ALA A 109 12.81 16.95 -4.28
C ALA A 109 14.13 17.72 -4.49
N ARG A 110 15.23 17.01 -4.81
CA ARG A 110 16.56 17.60 -4.95
C ARG A 110 16.87 18.07 -6.37
N ALA A 111 16.25 17.47 -7.39
CA ALA A 111 16.56 17.75 -8.79
C ALA A 111 15.36 17.52 -9.71
N LYS A 112 15.32 18.27 -10.82
CA LYS A 112 14.33 18.09 -11.89
C LYS A 112 14.50 16.70 -12.50
N THR A 113 13.57 15.81 -12.14
CA THR A 113 13.70 14.37 -12.40
C THR A 113 12.75 13.92 -13.52
N ALA A 114 13.22 13.01 -14.37
CA ALA A 114 12.40 12.26 -15.31
C ALA A 114 12.36 10.77 -14.95
N VAL A 115 11.17 10.24 -14.68
CA VAL A 115 10.91 8.81 -14.48
C VAL A 115 10.88 8.11 -15.84
N LEU A 116 11.81 7.19 -16.05
CA LEU A 116 12.01 6.48 -17.30
C LEU A 116 11.45 5.06 -17.26
N CYS A 117 10.73 4.69 -18.32
CA CYS A 117 10.39 3.31 -18.65
C CYS A 117 10.57 3.06 -20.17
N ARG A 118 10.24 1.86 -20.64
CA ARG A 118 10.25 1.51 -22.06
C ARG A 118 9.05 2.10 -22.81
N GLU A 119 7.84 1.79 -22.37
CA GLU A 119 6.60 2.08 -23.12
C GLU A 119 6.42 3.59 -23.40
N ALA A 120 6.09 3.93 -24.64
CA ALA A 120 5.86 5.32 -25.04
C ALA A 120 4.60 5.87 -24.36
N ASN A 121 3.48 5.13 -24.45
CA ASN A 121 2.20 5.55 -23.89
C ASN A 121 2.14 5.30 -22.38
N TRP A 122 2.12 6.37 -21.59
CA TRP A 122 2.13 6.26 -20.13
C TRP A 122 0.89 5.54 -19.57
N ARG A 123 -0.27 5.63 -20.25
CA ARG A 123 -1.55 5.02 -19.82
C ARG A 123 -1.55 3.49 -19.89
N SER A 124 -0.69 2.93 -20.74
CA SER A 124 -0.48 1.47 -20.87
C SER A 124 0.81 1.03 -20.20
N CYS A 125 1.38 1.86 -19.32
CA CYS A 125 2.64 1.60 -18.65
C CYS A 125 2.46 1.63 -17.13
N HIS A 126 3.23 0.81 -16.41
CA HIS A 126 3.22 0.79 -14.95
C HIS A 126 3.64 2.13 -14.31
N ARG A 127 4.36 2.98 -15.06
CA ARG A 127 4.79 4.29 -14.55
C ARG A 127 3.65 5.23 -14.18
N GLN A 128 2.42 4.97 -14.64
CA GLN A 128 1.25 5.73 -14.21
C GLN A 128 0.95 5.56 -12.72
N PHE A 129 1.22 4.40 -12.14
CA PHE A 129 1.02 4.19 -10.71
C PHE A 129 2.16 4.79 -9.89
N VAL A 130 3.40 4.82 -10.41
CA VAL A 130 4.48 5.61 -9.80
C VAL A 130 4.15 7.12 -9.87
N ALA A 131 3.46 7.57 -10.92
CA ALA A 131 2.97 8.93 -11.04
C ALA A 131 1.84 9.26 -10.04
N ASP A 132 0.94 8.31 -9.75
CA ASP A 132 -0.04 8.44 -8.64
C ASP A 132 0.70 8.71 -7.32
N ALA A 133 1.73 7.91 -7.01
CA ALA A 133 2.56 8.05 -5.81
C ALA A 133 3.23 9.44 -5.69
N LEU A 134 3.85 9.91 -6.77
CA LEU A 134 4.45 11.25 -6.85
C LEU A 134 3.41 12.36 -6.66
N THR A 135 2.23 12.19 -7.25
CA THR A 135 1.12 13.16 -7.16
C THR A 135 0.56 13.21 -5.75
N ALA A 136 0.37 12.07 -5.09
CA ALA A 136 -0.04 12.00 -3.68
C ALA A 136 0.97 12.64 -2.73
N ALA A 137 2.26 12.61 -3.09
CA ALA A 137 3.33 13.30 -2.37
C ALA A 137 3.45 14.80 -2.69
N GLY A 138 2.54 15.36 -3.52
CA GLY A 138 2.45 16.79 -3.81
C GLY A 138 3.21 17.26 -5.06
N PHE A 139 3.84 16.36 -5.82
CA PHE A 139 4.48 16.74 -7.09
C PHE A 139 3.44 16.88 -8.20
N ARG A 140 3.60 17.91 -9.05
CA ARG A 140 2.92 17.98 -10.34
C ARG A 140 3.62 17.05 -11.33
N VAL A 141 2.95 15.97 -11.73
CA VAL A 141 3.53 15.03 -12.69
C VAL A 141 3.14 15.38 -14.13
N VAL A 142 4.12 15.38 -15.04
CA VAL A 142 3.95 15.66 -16.47
C VAL A 142 4.53 14.51 -17.30
N HIS A 143 3.70 13.90 -18.13
CA HIS A 143 4.10 12.84 -19.05
C HIS A 143 4.57 13.42 -20.38
N ILE A 144 5.76 13.03 -20.82
CA ILE A 144 6.27 13.31 -22.16
C ILE A 144 5.88 12.14 -23.06
N TYR A 145 4.92 12.38 -23.95
CA TYR A 145 4.37 11.39 -24.87
C TYR A 145 4.37 11.96 -26.29
N LYS A 146 5.13 11.33 -27.20
CA LYS A 146 5.28 11.77 -28.60
C LYS A 146 5.61 13.27 -28.74
N GLY A 147 6.57 13.74 -27.92
CA GLY A 147 7.00 15.14 -27.89
C GLY A 147 6.01 16.12 -27.22
N ARG A 148 4.86 15.65 -26.72
CA ARG A 148 3.87 16.46 -26.03
C ARG A 148 3.95 16.28 -24.52
N ALA A 149 3.71 17.36 -23.79
CA ALA A 149 3.59 17.36 -22.34
C ALA A 149 2.12 17.21 -21.94
N GLU A 150 1.79 16.12 -21.25
CA GLU A 150 0.44 15.84 -20.74
C GLU A 150 0.47 15.83 -19.21
N PRO A 151 -0.42 16.56 -18.51
CA PRO A 151 -0.53 16.43 -17.06
C PRO A 151 -1.00 15.02 -16.68
N HIS A 152 -0.51 14.52 -15.55
CA HIS A 152 -0.98 13.26 -15.00
C HIS A 152 -2.43 13.37 -14.54
N SER A 153 -3.22 12.36 -14.86
CA SER A 153 -4.55 12.14 -14.30
C SER A 153 -4.47 10.93 -13.38
N PRO A 154 -4.92 11.03 -12.11
CA PRO A 154 -4.96 9.90 -11.20
C PRO A 154 -5.62 8.67 -11.81
N THR A 155 -5.06 7.49 -11.56
CA THR A 155 -5.67 6.24 -12.01
C THR A 155 -6.79 5.80 -11.08
N ALA A 156 -7.56 4.78 -11.48
CA ALA A 156 -8.52 4.11 -10.59
C ALA A 156 -7.86 3.52 -9.32
N CYS A 157 -6.54 3.32 -9.35
CA CYS A 157 -5.76 2.80 -8.23
C CYS A 157 -5.19 3.89 -7.32
N PHE A 158 -5.49 5.17 -7.55
CA PHE A 158 -4.93 6.26 -6.74
C PHE A 158 -5.22 6.09 -5.24
N GLY A 159 -6.38 5.54 -4.86
CA GLY A 159 -6.75 5.27 -3.48
C GLY A 159 -5.90 4.22 -2.75
N GLU A 160 -5.14 3.40 -3.48
CA GLU A 160 -4.18 2.44 -2.92
C GLU A 160 -2.86 3.11 -2.52
N THR A 161 -2.65 4.37 -2.92
CA THR A 161 -1.41 5.09 -2.65
C THR A 161 -1.27 5.37 -1.16
N ARG A 162 -0.45 4.56 -0.49
CA ARG A 162 -0.03 4.78 0.90
C ARG A 162 1.46 4.55 1.01
N ILE A 163 2.19 5.60 1.40
CA ILE A 163 3.64 5.57 1.61
C ILE A 163 3.91 5.73 3.11
N PRO A 164 4.18 4.64 3.85
CA PRO A 164 4.51 4.72 5.27
C PRO A 164 5.80 5.50 5.55
N PRO A 165 6.02 5.98 6.78
CA PRO A 165 7.26 6.66 7.15
C PRO A 165 8.51 5.83 6.82
N ARG A 166 9.49 6.43 6.14
CA ARG A 166 10.73 5.75 5.73
C ARG A 166 11.44 5.07 6.91
N GLY A 167 11.65 5.80 7.99
CA GLY A 167 12.35 5.27 9.18
C GLY A 167 11.62 4.11 9.86
N LEU A 168 10.29 4.04 9.77
CA LEU A 168 9.53 2.88 10.25
C LEU A 168 9.83 1.65 9.41
N LEU A 169 9.80 1.79 8.07
CA LEU A 169 10.08 0.68 7.15
C LEU A 169 11.52 0.18 7.31
N GLU A 170 12.50 1.08 7.38
CA GLU A 170 13.91 0.73 7.55
C GLU A 170 14.16 0.01 8.87
N LYS A 171 13.63 0.54 9.98
CA LYS A 171 13.75 -0.09 11.30
C LYS A 171 13.10 -1.47 11.33
N ALA A 172 11.85 -1.58 10.89
CA ALA A 172 11.11 -2.84 10.90
C ALA A 172 11.76 -3.90 10.01
N LEU A 173 12.22 -3.51 8.81
CA LEU A 173 12.93 -4.42 7.91
C LEU A 173 14.25 -4.90 8.52
N ALA A 174 15.02 -4.01 9.15
CA ALA A 174 16.28 -4.38 9.81
C ALA A 174 16.03 -5.35 10.98
N ASP A 175 15.09 -5.03 11.86
CA ASP A 175 14.78 -5.81 13.06
C ASP A 175 14.25 -7.22 12.72
N PHE A 176 13.43 -7.34 11.68
CA PHE A 176 12.82 -8.61 11.25
C PHE A 176 13.60 -9.33 10.15
N SER A 177 14.71 -8.77 9.66
CA SER A 177 15.52 -9.33 8.56
C SER A 177 15.92 -10.79 8.76
N ARG A 178 16.23 -11.19 10.01
CA ARG A 178 16.60 -12.58 10.36
C ARG A 178 15.45 -13.58 10.22
N LEU A 179 14.20 -13.10 10.20
CA LEU A 179 13.01 -13.93 10.00
C LEU A 179 12.70 -14.08 8.50
N CYS A 180 13.36 -13.32 7.62
CA CYS A 180 13.17 -13.39 6.19
C CYS A 180 13.80 -14.67 5.62
N GLY A 181 12.96 -15.59 5.14
CA GLY A 181 13.39 -16.86 4.54
C GLY A 181 12.76 -18.09 5.19
N ALA A 182 13.10 -19.27 4.68
CA ALA A 182 12.60 -20.58 5.13
C ALA A 182 11.06 -20.67 5.22
N GLY A 183 10.35 -20.10 4.23
CA GLY A 183 8.89 -20.18 4.13
C GLY A 183 8.13 -19.20 5.04
N ARG A 184 8.81 -18.24 5.68
CA ARG A 184 8.16 -17.22 6.50
C ARG A 184 7.75 -15.98 5.71
N SER A 185 6.68 -15.34 6.17
CA SER A 185 6.18 -14.07 5.61
C SER A 185 5.90 -13.09 6.74
N VAL A 186 6.54 -11.92 6.70
CA VAL A 186 6.46 -10.92 7.78
C VAL A 186 5.72 -9.70 7.30
N TYR A 187 4.66 -9.33 8.00
CA TYR A 187 3.81 -8.19 7.68
C TYR A 187 3.84 -7.15 8.79
N LEU A 188 4.21 -5.93 8.44
CA LEU A 188 3.97 -4.74 9.25
C LEU A 188 2.56 -4.23 8.95
N PHE A 189 1.75 -3.91 9.94
CA PHE A 189 0.37 -3.47 9.74
C PHE A 189 -0.06 -2.42 10.77
N GLY A 190 -1.32 -2.00 10.70
CA GLY A 190 -1.92 -1.15 11.72
C GLY A 190 -1.66 0.34 11.56
N GLY A 191 -1.73 1.06 12.67
CA GLY A 191 -1.78 2.54 12.70
C GLY A 191 -0.44 3.22 12.39
N ALA A 192 0.67 2.56 12.71
CA ALA A 192 2.03 3.10 12.47
C ALA A 192 2.31 3.39 10.99
N LEU A 193 1.62 2.69 10.09
CA LEU A 193 1.74 2.88 8.64
C LEU A 193 1.22 4.24 8.15
N ASP A 194 0.39 4.93 8.95
CA ASP A 194 -0.19 6.23 8.61
C ASP A 194 0.42 7.39 9.42
N GLY A 195 1.55 7.17 10.09
CA GLY A 195 2.24 8.19 10.88
C GLY A 195 2.55 7.74 12.31
N PRO A 196 2.87 8.67 13.22
CA PRO A 196 3.24 8.33 14.59
C PRO A 196 2.16 7.51 15.27
N ALA A 197 2.55 6.35 15.78
CA ALA A 197 1.75 5.47 16.60
C ALA A 197 2.57 5.05 17.82
N ARG A 198 1.90 4.74 18.93
CA ARG A 198 2.55 4.23 20.13
C ARG A 198 3.04 2.79 19.91
N ASP A 199 2.24 2.01 19.19
CA ASP A 199 2.45 0.59 18.97
C ASP A 199 2.75 0.34 17.50
N VAL A 200 3.66 -0.60 17.24
CA VAL A 200 4.03 -1.04 15.90
C VAL A 200 3.67 -2.52 15.78
N ASP A 201 2.63 -2.79 14.99
CA ASP A 201 2.04 -4.11 14.90
C ASP A 201 2.71 -4.96 13.81
N VAL A 202 3.14 -6.17 14.16
CA VAL A 202 3.77 -7.11 13.21
C VAL A 202 3.14 -8.50 13.31
N VAL A 203 2.88 -9.14 12.17
CA VAL A 203 2.56 -10.56 12.14
C VAL A 203 3.61 -11.33 11.35
N VAL A 204 4.11 -12.40 11.96
CA VAL A 204 4.99 -13.38 11.33
C VAL A 204 4.17 -14.63 11.03
N TYR A 205 4.08 -14.99 9.75
CA TYR A 205 3.53 -16.27 9.33
C TYR A 205 4.64 -17.26 9.03
N GLY A 206 4.58 -18.45 9.63
CA GLY A 206 5.55 -19.54 9.49
C GLY A 206 6.17 -19.96 10.82
N GLU A 207 6.88 -21.08 10.83
CA GLU A 207 7.46 -21.64 12.07
C GLU A 207 8.60 -20.77 12.60
N TRP A 208 8.51 -20.29 13.84
CA TRP A 208 9.61 -19.60 14.52
C TRP A 208 9.61 -19.96 16.01
N ARG A 209 10.80 -20.20 16.57
CA ARG A 209 10.97 -20.61 17.98
C ARG A 209 11.89 -19.69 18.78
N GLY A 210 12.40 -18.62 18.17
CA GLY A 210 13.22 -17.63 18.86
C GLY A 210 12.37 -16.47 19.38
N ASP A 211 13.01 -15.55 20.09
CA ASP A 211 12.37 -14.31 20.50
C ASP A 211 12.09 -13.41 19.29
N LEU A 212 11.09 -12.54 19.39
CA LEU A 212 10.86 -11.47 18.42
C LEU A 212 11.60 -10.20 18.86
N PRO A 213 11.89 -9.28 17.92
CA PRO A 213 12.43 -7.97 18.27
C PRO A 213 11.52 -7.24 19.28
N GLU A 214 12.13 -6.54 20.24
CA GLU A 214 11.41 -5.70 21.20
C GLU A 214 10.86 -4.43 20.55
N GLY A 215 9.85 -3.82 21.20
CA GLY A 215 9.22 -2.58 20.72
C GLY A 215 8.16 -2.78 19.63
N TYR A 216 7.67 -4.02 19.48
CA TYR A 216 6.60 -4.38 18.56
C TYR A 216 5.50 -5.15 19.30
N ASP A 217 4.24 -4.89 18.96
CA ASP A 217 3.15 -5.82 19.27
C ASP A 217 3.13 -6.87 18.15
N ALA A 218 3.83 -7.99 18.41
CA ALA A 218 4.14 -8.95 17.38
C ALA A 218 3.54 -10.33 17.65
N GLN A 219 2.90 -10.90 16.63
CA GLN A 219 2.27 -12.22 16.69
C GLN A 219 2.96 -13.20 15.74
N ILE A 220 3.07 -14.46 16.15
CA ILE A 220 3.57 -15.56 15.31
C ILE A 220 2.48 -16.59 15.13
N LEU A 221 2.16 -16.91 13.89
CA LEU A 221 1.25 -17.98 13.55
C LEU A 221 1.85 -18.83 12.44
N LEU A 222 1.54 -20.13 12.43
CA LEU A 222 2.00 -20.99 11.33
C LEU A 222 1.41 -20.54 9.99
N ARG A 223 0.14 -20.15 9.98
CA ARG A 223 -0.62 -19.69 8.80
C ARG A 223 -1.67 -18.64 9.20
N PRO A 224 -2.13 -17.79 8.28
CA PRO A 224 -3.23 -16.86 8.53
C PRO A 224 -4.51 -17.60 8.93
N LEU A 225 -5.17 -17.14 10.00
CA LEU A 225 -6.49 -17.66 10.39
C LEU A 225 -7.59 -17.04 9.52
N PRO A 226 -8.70 -17.76 9.26
CA PRO A 226 -9.84 -17.25 8.51
C PRO A 226 -10.64 -16.23 9.35
N THR A 227 -10.11 -15.02 9.51
CA THR A 227 -10.70 -13.93 10.32
C THR A 227 -10.54 -12.59 9.62
N LEU A 228 -11.40 -11.63 9.97
CA LEU A 228 -11.34 -10.28 9.37
C LEU A 228 -10.00 -9.59 9.68
N PHE A 229 -9.44 -9.83 10.85
CA PHE A 229 -8.13 -9.34 11.25
C PHE A 229 -7.02 -9.75 10.26
N HIS A 230 -6.87 -11.06 10.00
CA HIS A 230 -5.84 -11.54 9.09
C HIS A 230 -6.13 -11.17 7.63
N TYR A 231 -7.40 -11.06 7.23
CA TYR A 231 -7.76 -10.48 5.94
C TYR A 231 -7.21 -9.05 5.78
N LEU A 232 -7.41 -8.19 6.79
CA LEU A 232 -6.94 -6.80 6.77
C LEU A 232 -5.41 -6.71 6.86
N VAL A 233 -4.75 -7.54 7.68
CA VAL A 233 -3.28 -7.61 7.73
C VAL A 233 -2.71 -7.91 6.35
N LEU A 234 -3.22 -8.93 5.67
CA LEU A 234 -2.71 -9.33 4.35
C LEU A 234 -3.08 -8.34 3.25
N ARG A 235 -4.21 -7.62 3.38
CA ARG A 235 -4.64 -6.67 2.36
C ARG A 235 -4.11 -5.27 2.50
N THR A 236 -3.88 -4.84 3.73
CA THR A 236 -3.53 -3.45 4.03
C THR A 236 -2.21 -3.35 4.78
N GLY A 237 -1.56 -4.46 5.12
CA GLY A 237 -0.21 -4.46 5.65
C GLY A 237 0.83 -4.20 4.56
N VAL A 238 2.07 -4.05 5.02
CA VAL A 238 3.28 -4.02 4.20
C VAL A 238 4.03 -5.33 4.45
N LEU A 239 4.24 -6.10 3.39
CA LEU A 239 5.14 -7.24 3.40
C LEU A 239 6.58 -6.71 3.57
N LEU A 240 7.17 -6.95 4.73
CA LEU A 240 8.57 -6.65 4.99
C LEU A 240 9.46 -7.61 4.21
N CYS A 241 9.14 -8.92 4.26
CA CYS A 241 9.85 -9.95 3.53
C CYS A 241 9.09 -11.28 3.52
N GLY A 242 9.53 -12.20 2.65
CA GLY A 242 8.91 -13.52 2.47
C GLY A 242 8.02 -13.59 1.23
N GLU A 243 7.28 -14.68 1.11
CA GLU A 243 6.33 -14.86 0.00
C GLU A 243 5.01 -14.16 0.31
N PRO A 244 4.41 -13.47 -0.67
CA PRO A 244 3.15 -12.78 -0.44
C PRO A 244 2.00 -13.79 -0.26
N LEU A 245 1.32 -13.70 0.88
CA LEU A 245 0.14 -14.52 1.17
C LEU A 245 -1.14 -13.86 0.62
N ALA A 246 -2.04 -14.68 0.09
CA ALA A 246 -3.32 -14.22 -0.41
C ALA A 246 -4.37 -14.14 0.72
N PRO A 247 -5.14 -13.04 0.83
CA PRO A 247 -6.23 -12.95 1.79
C PRO A 247 -7.39 -13.90 1.43
N ASP A 248 -8.05 -14.44 2.44
CA ASP A 248 -9.30 -15.19 2.24
C ASP A 248 -10.49 -14.24 2.10
N ARG A 249 -11.05 -14.14 0.89
CA ARG A 249 -12.17 -13.22 0.60
C ARG A 249 -13.51 -13.68 1.15
N ARG A 250 -13.67 -14.96 1.48
CA ARG A 250 -14.93 -15.53 2.01
C ARG A 250 -15.27 -15.01 3.40
N ILE A 251 -14.28 -14.43 4.08
CA ILE A 251 -14.45 -13.80 5.40
C ILE A 251 -15.41 -12.61 5.36
N VAL A 252 -15.65 -11.99 4.21
CA VAL A 252 -16.43 -10.74 4.13
C VAL A 252 -17.93 -11.01 3.93
N GLU A 253 -18.39 -12.24 4.08
CA GLU A 253 -19.78 -12.63 3.86
C GLU A 253 -20.69 -12.24 5.03
N ALA A 254 -21.90 -11.75 4.70
CA ALA A 254 -22.83 -11.12 5.65
C ALA A 254 -23.31 -12.03 6.80
N GLU A 255 -23.22 -13.36 6.66
CA GLU A 255 -23.58 -14.32 7.73
C GLU A 255 -22.77 -14.12 9.03
N GLN A 256 -21.61 -13.47 8.94
CA GLN A 256 -20.82 -13.13 10.13
C GLN A 256 -21.46 -12.05 11.00
N ALA A 257 -22.18 -11.09 10.41
CA ALA A 257 -22.65 -9.91 11.13
C ALA A 257 -23.71 -10.25 12.20
N ASP A 258 -24.67 -11.11 11.86
CA ASP A 258 -25.70 -11.56 12.81
C ASP A 258 -25.10 -12.31 14.00
N SER A 259 -24.08 -13.14 13.72
CA SER A 259 -23.38 -13.90 14.76
C SER A 259 -22.58 -12.98 15.69
N LEU A 260 -21.90 -11.97 15.15
CA LEU A 260 -21.20 -10.95 15.94
C LEU A 260 -22.17 -10.10 16.77
N ALA A 261 -23.33 -9.71 16.21
CA ALA A 261 -24.36 -8.96 16.91
C ALA A 261 -24.97 -9.76 18.07
N ARG A 262 -25.23 -11.06 17.87
CA ARG A 262 -25.66 -11.96 18.95
C ARG A 262 -24.60 -12.07 20.04
N LEU A 263 -23.32 -12.21 19.67
CA LEU A 263 -22.23 -12.30 20.63
C LEU A 263 -22.07 -11.00 21.45
N PHE A 264 -22.18 -9.84 20.80
CA PHE A 264 -22.18 -8.54 21.44
C PHE A 264 -23.30 -8.39 22.48
N ARG A 265 -24.53 -8.77 22.11
CA ARG A 265 -25.69 -8.66 23.01
C ARG A 265 -25.62 -9.64 24.17
N ASN A 266 -25.24 -10.88 23.91
CA ASN A 266 -25.51 -11.99 24.84
C ASN A 266 -24.31 -12.47 25.67
N SER A 267 -23.08 -12.05 25.34
CA SER A 267 -21.91 -12.50 26.11
C SER A 267 -21.72 -11.73 27.41
N ASP A 268 -21.38 -12.41 28.49
CA ASP A 268 -21.01 -11.76 29.75
C ASP A 268 -19.51 -11.44 29.83
N ASP A 269 -18.70 -11.96 28.90
CA ASP A 269 -17.27 -11.66 28.82
C ASP A 269 -17.05 -10.28 28.14
N PRO A 270 -16.50 -9.28 28.86
CA PRO A 270 -16.23 -7.97 28.30
C PRO A 270 -15.30 -8.00 27.07
N VAL A 271 -14.37 -8.96 27.01
CA VAL A 271 -13.47 -9.13 25.86
C VAL A 271 -14.25 -9.58 24.63
N ALA A 272 -15.12 -10.57 24.77
CA ALA A 272 -15.99 -11.02 23.69
C ALA A 272 -16.94 -9.92 23.21
N VAL A 273 -17.56 -9.16 24.13
CA VAL A 273 -18.43 -8.02 23.80
C VAL A 273 -17.68 -6.94 23.03
N CYS A 274 -16.48 -6.58 23.49
CA CYS A 274 -15.66 -5.57 22.83
C CYS A 274 -15.23 -6.02 21.42
N LYS A 275 -14.69 -7.24 21.31
CA LYS A 275 -14.18 -7.77 20.04
C LYS A 275 -15.27 -7.93 18.98
N SER A 276 -16.45 -8.41 19.36
CA SER A 276 -17.53 -8.65 18.39
C SER A 276 -18.06 -7.36 17.78
N PHE A 277 -18.28 -6.32 18.59
CA PHE A 277 -18.72 -5.02 18.07
C PHE A 277 -17.60 -4.30 17.30
N LYS A 278 -16.35 -4.38 17.78
CA LYS A 278 -15.19 -3.90 17.02
C LYS A 278 -15.16 -4.54 15.63
N GLU A 279 -15.31 -5.85 15.55
CA GLU A 279 -15.30 -6.58 14.28
C GLU A 279 -16.46 -6.17 13.36
N LEU A 280 -17.66 -5.93 13.90
CA LEU A 280 -18.78 -5.34 13.15
C LEU A 280 -18.44 -3.97 12.54
N LEU A 281 -17.82 -3.08 13.32
CA LEU A 281 -17.39 -1.78 12.82
C LEU A 281 -16.39 -1.94 11.65
N TYR A 282 -15.38 -2.80 11.81
CA TYR A 282 -14.42 -3.09 10.74
C TYR A 282 -15.07 -3.72 9.52
N LEU A 283 -16.05 -4.61 9.68
CA LEU A 283 -16.79 -5.22 8.59
C LEU A 283 -17.58 -4.16 7.81
N ALA A 284 -18.31 -3.28 8.52
CA ALA A 284 -19.02 -2.16 7.90
C ALA A 284 -18.06 -1.22 7.15
N GLY A 285 -16.95 -0.84 7.76
CA GLY A 285 -15.93 -0.01 7.13
C GLY A 285 -15.32 -0.67 5.90
N LEU A 286 -15.02 -1.96 5.95
CA LEU A 286 -14.47 -2.72 4.82
C LEU A 286 -15.44 -2.75 3.64
N LEU A 287 -16.73 -2.98 3.90
CA LEU A 287 -17.77 -3.07 2.88
C LEU A 287 -18.05 -1.71 2.26
N CYS A 288 -18.20 -0.66 3.07
CA CYS A 288 -18.61 0.66 2.59
C CYS A 288 -17.44 1.51 2.07
N CYS A 289 -16.25 1.40 2.66
CA CYS A 289 -15.09 2.26 2.36
C CYS A 289 -13.89 1.50 1.77
N GLY A 290 -14.01 0.19 1.59
CA GLY A 290 -12.92 -0.65 1.10
C GLY A 290 -11.87 -0.96 2.15
N ALA A 291 -10.89 -1.79 1.77
CA ALA A 291 -9.88 -2.29 2.70
C ALA A 291 -9.02 -1.15 3.27
N MET A 292 -8.60 -0.21 2.43
CA MET A 292 -7.80 0.94 2.86
C MET A 292 -8.57 1.85 3.82
N GLY A 293 -9.89 2.03 3.65
CA GLY A 293 -10.74 2.76 4.59
C GLY A 293 -10.86 2.07 5.96
N ALA A 294 -10.65 0.76 6.03
CA ALA A 294 -10.73 -0.05 7.25
C ALA A 294 -9.35 -0.57 7.73
N ALA A 295 -8.23 -0.04 7.22
CA ALA A 295 -6.90 -0.59 7.49
C ALA A 295 -6.45 -0.45 8.96
N ASN A 296 -7.01 0.51 9.69
CA ASN A 296 -6.80 0.70 11.12
C ASN A 296 -7.92 1.55 11.74
N TRP A 297 -7.91 1.67 13.06
CA TRP A 297 -8.96 2.37 13.82
C TRP A 297 -9.16 3.83 13.40
N ARG A 298 -8.07 4.54 13.05
CA ARG A 298 -8.13 5.96 12.66
C ARG A 298 -8.87 6.12 11.33
N ARG A 299 -8.47 5.33 10.33
CA ARG A 299 -9.12 5.34 9.00
C ARG A 299 -10.57 4.87 9.08
N LEU A 300 -10.81 3.81 9.86
CA LEU A 300 -12.14 3.29 10.11
C LEU A 300 -13.05 4.36 10.72
N GLY A 301 -12.58 5.04 11.77
CA GLY A 301 -13.33 6.12 12.42
C GLY A 301 -13.66 7.27 11.46
N ALA A 302 -12.71 7.68 10.62
CA ALA A 302 -12.96 8.73 9.61
C ALA A 302 -13.98 8.30 8.55
N CYS A 303 -13.88 7.06 8.06
CA CYS A 303 -14.86 6.46 7.14
C CYS A 303 -16.26 6.43 7.76
N LEU A 304 -16.39 5.84 8.95
CA LEU A 304 -17.67 5.69 9.63
C LEU A 304 -18.29 7.05 10.01
N ALA A 305 -17.48 8.03 10.38
CA ALA A 305 -17.96 9.39 10.64
C ALA A 305 -18.61 10.01 9.40
N GLY A 306 -18.03 9.78 8.20
CA GLY A 306 -18.64 10.17 6.92
C GLY A 306 -19.97 9.49 6.62
N LEU A 307 -20.23 8.33 7.24
CA LEU A 307 -21.50 7.58 7.19
C LEU A 307 -22.41 7.90 8.40
N GLY A 308 -22.03 8.90 9.21
CA GLY A 308 -22.75 9.35 10.39
C GLY A 308 -22.68 8.41 11.59
N ILE A 309 -21.64 7.57 11.69
CA ILE A 309 -21.36 6.73 12.85
C ILE A 309 -20.08 7.24 13.52
N ALA A 310 -20.18 7.72 14.76
CA ALA A 310 -19.02 7.97 15.58
C ALA A 310 -18.57 6.66 16.23
N ALA A 311 -17.44 6.09 15.79
CA ALA A 311 -16.90 4.85 16.36
C ALA A 311 -16.52 5.07 17.85
N PRO A 312 -17.13 4.35 18.82
CA PRO A 312 -16.87 4.61 20.23
C PRO A 312 -15.47 4.15 20.63
N GLY A 313 -14.74 4.99 21.37
CA GLY A 313 -13.34 4.76 21.74
C GLY A 313 -13.14 3.53 22.63
N GLU A 314 -14.17 3.13 23.36
CA GLU A 314 -14.24 1.97 24.24
C GLU A 314 -13.95 0.65 23.50
N PHE A 315 -14.22 0.60 22.20
CA PHE A 315 -13.98 -0.58 21.35
C PHE A 315 -12.61 -0.60 20.67
N LYS A 316 -11.76 0.41 20.92
CA LYS A 316 -10.44 0.49 20.28
C LYS A 316 -9.49 -0.58 20.83
N ASP A 317 -9.42 -0.72 22.14
CA ASP A 317 -8.57 -1.69 22.84
C ASP A 317 -9.44 -2.72 23.57
N CYS A 318 -9.40 -3.95 23.07
CA CYS A 318 -10.16 -5.07 23.62
C CYS A 318 -9.28 -6.08 24.38
N LEU A 319 -8.00 -5.75 24.63
CA LEU A 319 -7.15 -6.56 25.52
C LEU A 319 -7.50 -6.29 26.98
N THR A 320 -7.85 -5.05 27.31
CA THR A 320 -8.31 -4.65 28.65
C THR A 320 -9.53 -3.73 28.55
N PRO A 321 -10.67 -4.26 28.09
CA PRO A 321 -11.85 -3.45 27.81
C PRO A 321 -12.57 -3.01 29.08
N PRO A 322 -13.41 -1.95 29.01
CA PRO A 322 -14.38 -1.63 30.06
C PRO A 322 -15.36 -2.78 30.33
N PRO A 323 -16.08 -2.77 31.47
CA PRO A 323 -17.12 -3.76 31.75
C PRO A 323 -18.18 -3.84 30.65
N ALA A 324 -18.75 -5.03 30.45
CA ALA A 324 -19.71 -5.30 29.38
C ALA A 324 -20.92 -4.33 29.36
N GLY A 325 -21.39 -3.88 30.52
CA GLY A 325 -22.47 -2.88 30.61
C GLY A 325 -22.11 -1.52 29.99
N VAL A 326 -20.87 -1.05 30.16
CA VAL A 326 -20.37 0.20 29.56
C VAL A 326 -20.26 0.06 28.05
N LEU A 327 -19.70 -1.07 27.59
CA LEU A 327 -19.60 -1.38 26.17
C LEU A 327 -20.99 -1.40 25.52
N ARG A 328 -21.96 -2.11 26.10
CA ARG A 328 -23.34 -2.15 25.59
C ARG A 328 -23.99 -0.78 25.55
N ALA A 329 -23.83 0.04 26.58
CA ALA A 329 -24.39 1.39 26.62
C ALA A 329 -23.88 2.29 25.48
N SER A 330 -22.62 2.11 25.07
CA SER A 330 -22.02 2.85 23.95
C SER A 330 -22.29 2.24 22.57
N GLY A 331 -22.38 0.90 22.46
CA GLY A 331 -22.50 0.19 21.18
C GLY A 331 -23.94 -0.06 20.72
N GLU A 332 -24.87 -0.39 21.62
CA GLU A 332 -26.25 -0.75 21.27
C GLU A 332 -26.98 0.36 20.49
N PRO A 333 -26.84 1.67 20.83
CA PRO A 333 -27.48 2.75 20.06
C PRO A 333 -27.02 2.83 18.60
N LEU A 334 -25.88 2.25 18.26
CA LEU A 334 -25.29 2.27 16.92
C LEU A 334 -25.53 0.96 16.16
N LEU A 335 -25.92 -0.12 16.84
CA LEU A 335 -25.89 -1.48 16.30
C LEU A 335 -26.77 -1.64 15.05
N ASP A 336 -28.02 -1.19 15.09
CA ASP A 336 -28.93 -1.30 13.94
C ASP A 336 -28.42 -0.50 12.73
N LYS A 337 -27.78 0.65 12.99
CA LYS A 337 -27.17 1.46 11.93
C LYS A 337 -25.95 0.77 11.32
N VAL A 338 -25.09 0.16 12.15
CA VAL A 338 -23.92 -0.62 11.68
C VAL A 338 -24.37 -1.82 10.85
N LEU A 339 -25.37 -2.58 11.32
CA LEU A 339 -25.92 -3.71 10.58
C LEU A 339 -26.56 -3.26 9.26
N GLY A 340 -27.29 -2.15 9.27
CA GLY A 340 -27.83 -1.53 8.06
C GLY A 340 -26.76 -1.19 7.02
N LEU A 341 -25.62 -0.64 7.45
CA LEU A 341 -24.47 -0.39 6.56
C LEU A 341 -23.87 -1.68 6.00
N VAL A 342 -23.71 -2.71 6.82
CA VAL A 342 -23.21 -4.02 6.38
C VAL A 342 -24.10 -4.59 5.27
N SER A 343 -25.42 -4.56 5.46
CA SER A 343 -26.37 -5.05 4.45
C SER A 343 -26.36 -4.21 3.17
N GLN A 344 -26.40 -2.88 3.29
CA GLN A 344 -26.46 -1.97 2.13
C GLN A 344 -25.19 -2.02 1.27
N CYS A 345 -24.02 -1.99 1.92
CA CYS A 345 -22.74 -2.01 1.22
C CYS A 345 -22.33 -3.41 0.77
N GLY A 346 -22.86 -4.46 1.43
CA GLY A 346 -22.59 -5.86 1.09
C GLY A 346 -23.27 -6.35 -0.19
N THR A 347 -24.45 -5.84 -0.54
CA THR A 347 -25.18 -6.21 -1.77
C THR A 347 -24.72 -5.45 -3.02
N SER A 348 -23.85 -4.46 -2.85
CA SER A 348 -23.42 -3.54 -3.91
C SER A 348 -22.11 -3.95 -4.61
N ARG A 349 -21.61 -5.19 -4.42
CA ARG A 349 -20.31 -5.66 -4.93
C ARG A 349 -20.38 -6.92 -5.79
#